data_AF-A0A3B9S2S1-F1
#
_entry.id   AF-A0A3B9S2S1-F1
#
_cell.length_a   1.000
_cell.length_b   1.000
_cell.length_c   1.000
_cell.angle_alpha   90.00
_cell.angle_beta   90.00
_cell.angle_gamma   90.00
#
_symmetry.space_group_name_H-M   'P 1'
#
loop_
_entity.id
_entity.type
_entity.pdbx_description
1 polymer ?
#
loop_
_entity_poly.entity_id
_entity_poly.type
_entity_poly.pdbx_seq_one_letter_code
_entity_poly.pdbx_strand_id
1 'polypeptide(L)'
;IISTHKKNLLVVHSKQLKNVNLDVISVKDLIKEDDENEEDVDENEAIVIQEIKITLKLLEYTDSLDEDTRGSITMSMQMDELDELTSKHRVKSLFGGADSAKNKHTLVVRKTLAALEVMKRIPVLHPIGLKIVGKLQVIDSKLPLPYLMEARLHMQVLRILTLRVVMRDLTARSSMTPTFNKAIVAYHKALKRSSFTNPKRGDITVLSEFAQIAYYAYEQRKMLSLANHGVFKILEMGKKAVDALVPSNRAYLNQQKQIQVALRSMRKYG
;
A
#
# COMPACT_ATOMS: atom_id res chain seq x y z
N ILE A 1 10.33 -0.72 -26.30
CA ILE A 1 9.25 -0.22 -25.42
C ILE A 1 9.57 1.17 -24.87
N ILE A 2 10.61 1.33 -24.06
CA ILE A 2 11.05 2.67 -23.56
C ILE A 2 11.34 3.63 -24.73
N SER A 3 12.16 3.19 -25.71
CA SER A 3 12.43 3.96 -26.95
C SER A 3 11.16 4.34 -27.74
N THR A 4 10.16 3.46 -27.75
CA THR A 4 8.88 3.66 -28.47
C THR A 4 7.98 4.68 -27.77
N HIS A 5 7.88 4.63 -26.43
CA HIS A 5 7.16 5.64 -25.65
C HIS A 5 7.88 7.00 -25.63
N LYS A 6 9.23 6.99 -25.62
CA LYS A 6 10.06 8.18 -25.76
C LYS A 6 9.83 8.87 -27.11
N LYS A 7 9.74 8.08 -28.20
CA LYS A 7 9.33 8.55 -29.52
C LYS A 7 7.93 9.18 -29.50
N ASN A 8 6.96 8.55 -28.85
CA ASN A 8 5.59 9.10 -28.78
C ASN A 8 5.52 10.42 -28.00
N LEU A 9 6.26 10.54 -26.89
CA LEU A 9 6.40 11.79 -26.12
C LEU A 9 7.03 12.93 -26.97
N LEU A 10 7.98 12.57 -27.82
CA LEU A 10 8.68 13.51 -28.73
C LEU A 10 7.87 13.87 -29.97
N VAL A 11 7.01 12.96 -30.44
CA VAL A 11 6.06 13.21 -31.56
C VAL A 11 4.97 14.17 -31.14
N VAL A 12 4.51 14.03 -29.89
CA VAL A 12 3.49 14.87 -29.27
C VAL A 12 3.98 16.34 -29.21
N HIS A 13 5.22 16.59 -28.79
CA HIS A 13 5.83 17.93 -28.74
C HIS A 13 6.43 18.49 -30.05
N SER A 14 6.11 17.98 -31.25
CA SER A 14 6.88 18.36 -32.45
C SER A 14 6.07 18.85 -33.67
N LYS A 15 6.02 20.17 -33.84
CA LYS A 15 6.18 20.81 -35.17
C LYS A 15 7.64 21.08 -35.56
N GLN A 16 8.60 20.96 -34.62
CA GLN A 16 9.98 21.43 -34.81
C GLN A 16 11.07 20.34 -34.92
N LEU A 17 10.80 19.05 -34.66
CA LEU A 17 11.83 18.01 -34.68
C LEU A 17 11.95 17.30 -36.04
N LYS A 18 12.35 18.03 -37.08
CA LYS A 18 12.91 17.41 -38.29
C LYS A 18 14.42 17.23 -38.09
N ASN A 19 14.85 16.01 -37.75
CA ASN A 19 16.25 15.52 -37.71
C ASN A 19 17.03 15.61 -36.38
N VAL A 20 16.41 15.31 -35.24
CA VAL A 20 17.17 15.12 -33.98
C VAL A 20 17.27 13.65 -33.63
N ASN A 21 18.47 13.18 -33.29
CA ASN A 21 18.73 11.80 -32.88
C ASN A 21 18.23 11.57 -31.44
N LEU A 22 17.08 10.91 -31.31
CA LEU A 22 16.29 10.77 -30.07
C LEU A 22 16.95 9.85 -29.01
N ASP A 23 17.99 9.11 -29.40
CA ASP A 23 18.74 8.24 -28.49
C ASP A 23 19.67 9.02 -27.55
N VAL A 24 20.00 10.27 -27.89
CA VAL A 24 20.92 11.13 -27.12
C VAL A 24 20.20 11.93 -26.01
N ILE A 25 18.89 12.15 -26.14
CA ILE A 25 18.11 12.95 -25.17
C ILE A 25 17.83 12.12 -23.92
N SER A 26 18.27 12.53 -22.73
CA SER A 26 17.99 11.76 -21.51
C SER A 26 16.54 11.95 -21.06
N VAL A 27 15.99 10.98 -20.32
CA VAL A 27 14.65 11.11 -19.71
C VAL A 27 14.56 12.34 -18.80
N LYS A 28 15.68 12.77 -18.19
CA LYS A 28 15.75 13.98 -17.37
C LYS A 28 15.52 15.25 -18.17
N ASP A 29 15.92 15.26 -19.45
CA ASP A 29 15.76 16.42 -20.33
C ASP A 29 14.32 16.52 -20.87
N LEU A 30 13.59 15.40 -20.96
CA LEU A 30 12.15 15.36 -21.31
C LEU A 30 11.22 15.75 -20.14
N ILE A 31 11.77 15.83 -18.93
CA ILE A 31 11.04 16.18 -17.70
C ILE A 31 11.29 17.64 -17.31
N LYS A 32 12.26 18.32 -17.94
CA LYS A 32 12.49 19.76 -17.71
C LYS A 32 11.26 20.53 -18.17
N GLU A 33 10.71 21.31 -17.26
CA GLU A 33 9.70 22.32 -17.53
C GLU A 33 10.40 23.40 -18.36
N ASP A 34 10.10 23.48 -19.66
CA ASP A 34 10.23 24.74 -20.37
C ASP A 34 9.12 25.65 -19.82
N ASP A 35 9.42 26.32 -18.71
CA ASP A 35 8.58 27.39 -18.13
C ASP A 35 8.51 28.63 -19.06
N GLU A 36 9.23 28.64 -20.18
CA GLU A 36 9.37 29.82 -21.05
C GLU A 36 8.60 29.73 -22.38
N ASN A 37 7.98 28.60 -22.72
CA ASN A 37 7.16 28.46 -23.93
C ASN A 37 5.82 27.80 -23.59
N GLU A 38 4.85 28.59 -23.10
CA GLU A 38 3.42 28.25 -23.17
C GLU A 38 2.98 28.25 -24.64
N GLU A 39 3.43 27.29 -25.44
CA GLU A 39 2.62 26.84 -26.57
C GLU A 39 1.43 26.07 -25.96
N ASP A 40 0.20 26.47 -26.28
CA ASP A 40 -1.04 25.85 -25.80
C ASP A 40 -1.03 24.33 -26.05
N VAL A 41 -0.53 23.56 -25.07
CA VAL A 41 -0.58 22.09 -25.09
C VAL A 41 -2.05 21.70 -24.96
N ASP A 42 -2.58 20.98 -25.94
CA ASP A 42 -3.95 20.48 -25.94
C ASP A 42 -4.24 19.70 -24.62
N GLU A 43 -5.43 19.83 -24.06
CA GLU A 43 -5.79 19.17 -22.79
C GLU A 43 -5.60 17.65 -22.87
N ASN A 44 -5.90 17.05 -24.04
CA ASN A 44 -5.66 15.62 -24.27
C ASN A 44 -4.16 15.29 -24.29
N GLU A 45 -3.36 16.19 -24.83
CA GLU A 45 -1.91 16.06 -24.92
C GLU A 45 -1.27 16.11 -23.52
N ALA A 46 -1.71 17.04 -22.68
CA ALA A 46 -1.29 17.15 -21.29
C ALA A 46 -1.63 15.88 -20.47
N ILE A 47 -2.82 15.31 -20.67
CA ILE A 47 -3.24 14.05 -20.04
C ILE A 47 -2.33 12.89 -20.47
N VAL A 48 -2.02 12.79 -21.78
CA VAL A 48 -1.15 11.73 -22.31
C VAL A 48 0.26 11.85 -21.75
N ILE A 49 0.85 13.05 -21.75
CA ILE A 49 2.17 13.32 -21.18
C ILE A 49 2.21 12.94 -19.70
N GLN A 50 1.17 13.28 -18.95
CA GLN A 50 1.05 12.95 -17.53
C GLN A 50 0.98 11.44 -17.28
N GLU A 51 0.18 10.70 -18.05
CA GLU A 51 0.09 9.25 -17.89
C GLU A 51 1.38 8.55 -18.31
N ILE A 52 2.10 9.06 -19.32
CA ILE A 52 3.44 8.56 -19.69
C ILE A 52 4.43 8.80 -18.54
N LYS A 53 4.43 9.99 -17.94
CA LYS A 53 5.28 10.34 -16.78
C LYS A 53 5.02 9.40 -15.59
N ILE A 54 3.77 9.13 -15.27
CA ILE A 54 3.37 8.18 -14.21
C ILE A 54 3.84 6.76 -14.56
N THR A 55 3.65 6.33 -15.81
CA THR A 55 4.03 4.99 -16.28
C THR A 55 5.55 4.78 -16.22
N LEU A 56 6.34 5.78 -16.63
CA LEU A 56 7.81 5.71 -16.51
C LEU A 56 8.25 5.57 -15.06
N LYS A 57 7.59 6.28 -14.13
CA LYS A 57 7.93 6.19 -12.71
C LYS A 57 7.51 4.86 -12.07
N LEU A 58 6.41 4.28 -12.54
CA LEU A 58 6.02 2.91 -12.17
C LEU A 58 6.95 1.86 -12.77
N LEU A 59 7.54 2.12 -13.94
CA LEU A 59 8.52 1.24 -14.58
C LEU A 59 9.84 1.18 -13.79
N GLU A 60 10.34 2.32 -13.31
CA GLU A 60 11.48 2.36 -12.38
C GLU A 60 11.19 1.57 -11.08
N TYR A 61 9.93 1.60 -10.63
CA TYR A 61 9.51 0.81 -9.48
C TYR A 61 9.47 -0.70 -9.79
N THR A 62 9.16 -1.12 -11.02
CA THR A 62 9.16 -2.54 -11.40
C THR A 62 10.56 -3.17 -11.45
N ASP A 63 11.62 -2.41 -11.71
CA ASP A 63 12.98 -2.96 -11.66
C ASP A 63 13.34 -3.40 -10.22
N SER A 64 12.87 -2.65 -9.21
CA SER A 64 12.98 -3.06 -7.79
C SER A 64 12.03 -4.22 -7.42
N LEU A 65 10.97 -4.43 -8.20
CA LEU A 65 9.99 -5.48 -7.97
C LEU A 65 10.53 -6.85 -8.39
N ASP A 66 11.30 -6.95 -9.48
CA ASP A 66 11.79 -8.23 -10.00
C ASP A 66 12.73 -8.95 -9.00
N GLU A 67 13.62 -8.19 -8.33
CA GLU A 67 14.54 -8.73 -7.32
C GLU A 67 13.79 -9.33 -6.11
N ASP A 68 12.78 -8.63 -5.58
CA ASP A 68 12.06 -9.10 -4.41
C ASP A 68 10.94 -10.12 -4.71
N THR A 69 10.48 -10.23 -5.97
CA THR A 69 9.33 -11.08 -6.32
C THR A 69 9.77 -12.50 -6.70
N ARG A 70 10.97 -12.66 -7.28
CA ARG A 70 11.52 -13.95 -7.72
C ARG A 70 11.63 -15.00 -6.60
N GLY A 71 11.74 -14.57 -5.33
CA GLY A 71 11.79 -15.47 -4.16
C GLY A 71 10.48 -15.65 -3.38
N SER A 72 9.41 -14.91 -3.71
CA SER A 72 8.24 -14.77 -2.83
C SER A 72 7.13 -15.80 -3.07
N ILE A 73 6.98 -16.32 -4.30
CA ILE A 73 5.98 -17.35 -4.64
C ILE A 73 6.67 -18.71 -4.68
N THR A 74 6.59 -19.45 -3.58
CA THR A 74 7.11 -20.83 -3.49
C THR A 74 6.00 -21.88 -3.60
N MET A 75 4.73 -21.47 -3.67
CA MET A 75 3.57 -22.37 -3.72
C MET A 75 2.47 -21.78 -4.62
N SER A 76 1.82 -22.63 -5.42
CA SER A 76 0.65 -22.26 -6.23
C SER A 76 -0.60 -22.06 -5.37
N MET A 77 -1.44 -21.11 -5.78
CA MET A 77 -2.73 -20.79 -5.15
C MET A 77 -3.83 -20.81 -6.21
N GLN A 78 -4.89 -21.58 -5.98
CA GLN A 78 -6.11 -21.57 -6.79
C GLN A 78 -7.24 -20.88 -6.02
N MET A 79 -8.05 -20.07 -6.72
CA MET A 79 -9.14 -19.35 -6.08
C MET A 79 -10.24 -20.28 -5.56
N ASP A 80 -10.45 -21.41 -6.23
CA ASP A 80 -11.44 -22.41 -5.83
C ASP A 80 -11.14 -23.00 -4.43
N GLU A 81 -9.85 -23.19 -4.08
CA GLU A 81 -9.42 -23.61 -2.73
C GLU A 81 -9.92 -22.63 -1.65
N LEU A 82 -9.99 -21.33 -1.97
CA LEU A 82 -10.45 -20.28 -1.06
C LEU A 82 -11.98 -20.19 -1.04
N ASP A 83 -12.63 -20.46 -2.17
CA ASP A 83 -14.10 -20.48 -2.28
C ASP A 83 -14.72 -21.64 -1.50
N GLU A 84 -14.11 -22.82 -1.54
CA GLU A 84 -14.52 -23.96 -0.71
C GLU A 84 -14.53 -23.61 0.79
N LEU A 85 -13.48 -22.92 1.27
CA LEU A 85 -13.35 -22.54 2.68
C LEU A 85 -14.25 -21.37 3.10
N THR A 86 -14.69 -20.53 2.17
CA THR A 86 -15.61 -19.40 2.44
C THR A 86 -17.08 -19.76 2.30
N SER A 87 -17.40 -20.83 1.58
CA SER A 87 -18.78 -21.24 1.33
C SER A 87 -19.52 -21.59 2.65
N LYS A 88 -20.72 -21.04 2.83
CA LYS A 88 -21.58 -21.33 4.01
C LYS A 88 -22.01 -22.79 4.09
N HIS A 89 -21.91 -23.53 2.98
CA HIS A 89 -22.02 -24.98 2.97
C HIS A 89 -20.68 -25.58 3.38
N ARG A 90 -20.39 -25.63 4.68
CA ARG A 90 -19.41 -26.59 5.20
C ARG A 90 -19.91 -27.97 4.81
N VAL A 91 -19.48 -28.50 3.66
CA VAL A 91 -19.61 -29.91 3.36
C VAL A 91 -18.89 -30.61 4.50
N LYS A 92 -19.66 -31.24 5.38
CA LYS A 92 -19.12 -32.16 6.38
C LYS A 92 -18.40 -33.24 5.60
N SER A 93 -17.09 -33.07 5.39
CA SER A 93 -16.23 -34.16 4.95
C SER A 93 -16.34 -35.25 6.02
N LEU A 94 -17.11 -36.29 5.68
CA LEU A 94 -17.41 -37.42 6.55
C LEU A 94 -16.26 -38.44 6.62
N PHE A 95 -15.12 -38.20 5.97
CA PHE A 95 -13.95 -39.06 6.03
C PHE A 95 -12.65 -38.24 6.00
N GLY A 96 -11.99 -38.10 7.16
CA GLY A 96 -10.64 -37.53 7.27
C GLY A 96 -10.46 -36.74 8.57
N GLY A 97 -9.65 -37.27 9.50
CA GLY A 97 -9.48 -36.77 10.87
C GLY A 97 -9.26 -35.25 11.00
N ALA A 98 -9.74 -34.70 12.12
CA ALA A 98 -9.77 -33.27 12.42
C ALA A 98 -8.43 -32.51 12.23
N ASP A 99 -7.30 -33.21 12.35
CA ASP A 99 -5.98 -32.63 12.14
C ASP A 99 -5.62 -32.44 10.65
N SER A 100 -6.14 -33.27 9.75
CA SER A 100 -5.98 -33.12 8.30
C SER A 100 -6.69 -31.86 7.78
N ALA A 101 -7.90 -31.60 8.26
CA ALA A 101 -8.68 -30.42 7.88
C ALA A 101 -8.04 -29.11 8.39
N LYS A 102 -7.51 -29.10 9.62
CA LYS A 102 -6.78 -27.94 10.19
C LYS A 102 -5.47 -27.66 9.45
N ASN A 103 -4.75 -28.69 9.05
CA ASN A 103 -3.50 -28.55 8.29
C ASN A 103 -3.76 -28.02 6.87
N LYS A 104 -4.82 -28.49 6.20
CA LYS A 104 -5.25 -27.96 4.89
C LYS A 104 -5.67 -26.49 4.99
N HIS A 105 -6.48 -26.14 5.97
CA HIS A 105 -6.89 -24.75 6.22
C HIS A 105 -5.69 -23.82 6.45
N THR A 106 -4.75 -24.22 7.31
CA THR A 106 -3.54 -23.45 7.61
C THR A 106 -2.66 -23.27 6.36
N LEU A 107 -2.57 -24.30 5.52
CA LEU A 107 -1.83 -24.24 4.26
C LEU A 107 -2.46 -23.27 3.26
N VAL A 108 -3.78 -23.33 3.06
CA VAL A 108 -4.50 -22.41 2.15
C VAL A 108 -4.36 -20.96 2.61
N VAL A 109 -4.52 -20.69 3.91
CA VAL A 109 -4.28 -19.36 4.50
C VAL A 109 -2.85 -18.87 4.22
N ARG A 110 -1.84 -19.72 4.43
CA ARG A 110 -0.43 -19.36 4.19
C ARG A 110 -0.14 -19.08 2.71
N LYS A 111 -0.62 -19.92 1.80
CA LYS A 111 -0.54 -19.70 0.34
C LYS A 111 -1.18 -18.38 -0.06
N THR A 112 -2.38 -18.12 0.47
CA THR A 112 -3.15 -16.90 0.20
C THR A 112 -2.41 -15.65 0.64
N LEU A 113 -1.83 -15.67 1.84
CA LEU A 113 -1.02 -14.57 2.35
C LEU A 113 0.25 -14.33 1.53
N ALA A 114 0.91 -15.39 1.06
CA ALA A 114 2.07 -15.27 0.18
C ALA A 114 1.71 -14.64 -1.17
N ALA A 115 0.59 -15.05 -1.78
CA ALA A 115 0.09 -14.44 -3.00
C ALA A 115 -0.27 -12.95 -2.80
N LEU A 116 -0.93 -12.62 -1.69
CA LEU A 116 -1.28 -11.24 -1.36
C LEU A 116 -0.05 -10.34 -1.15
N GLU A 117 1.05 -10.89 -0.63
CA GLU A 117 2.32 -10.17 -0.46
C GLU A 117 2.93 -9.72 -1.80
N VAL A 118 2.68 -10.47 -2.87
CA VAL A 118 3.06 -10.09 -4.24
C VAL A 118 2.01 -9.16 -4.85
N MET A 119 0.72 -9.50 -4.75
CA MET A 119 -0.37 -8.71 -5.34
C MET A 119 -0.39 -7.28 -4.83
N LYS A 120 -0.07 -7.03 -3.56
CA LYS A 120 -0.01 -5.67 -3.02
C LYS A 120 1.03 -4.78 -3.70
N ARG A 121 2.05 -5.36 -4.33
CA ARG A 121 3.10 -4.61 -5.04
C ARG A 121 2.72 -4.27 -6.48
N ILE A 122 1.72 -4.95 -7.04
CA ILE A 122 1.29 -4.78 -8.44
C ILE A 122 -0.02 -3.98 -8.45
N PRO A 123 -0.01 -2.69 -8.86
CA PRO A 123 -1.19 -1.81 -8.81
C PRO A 123 -2.47 -2.40 -9.40
N VAL A 124 -2.37 -3.01 -10.59
CA VAL A 124 -3.51 -3.59 -11.30
C VAL A 124 -4.13 -4.79 -10.55
N LEU A 125 -3.41 -5.38 -9.60
CA LEU A 125 -3.90 -6.49 -8.78
C LEU A 125 -4.49 -6.04 -7.43
N HIS A 126 -4.47 -4.75 -7.09
CA HIS A 126 -5.03 -4.29 -5.81
C HIS A 126 -6.53 -4.61 -5.65
N PRO A 127 -7.41 -4.44 -6.66
CA PRO A 127 -8.83 -4.77 -6.51
C PRO A 127 -9.08 -6.26 -6.27
N ILE A 128 -8.35 -7.15 -6.95
CA ILE A 128 -8.46 -8.59 -6.73
C ILE A 128 -7.86 -8.99 -5.38
N GLY A 129 -6.75 -8.35 -4.96
CA GLY A 129 -6.16 -8.53 -3.64
C GLY A 129 -7.14 -8.20 -2.52
N LEU A 130 -7.91 -7.11 -2.63
CA LEU A 130 -8.95 -6.76 -1.65
C LEU A 130 -10.08 -7.80 -1.61
N LYS A 131 -10.51 -8.34 -2.76
CA LYS A 131 -11.51 -9.43 -2.80
C LYS A 131 -11.00 -10.69 -2.08
N ILE A 132 -9.74 -11.07 -2.32
CA ILE A 132 -9.10 -12.23 -1.69
C ILE A 132 -8.97 -12.02 -0.18
N VAL A 133 -8.55 -10.83 0.26
CA VAL A 133 -8.50 -10.49 1.68
C VAL A 133 -9.87 -10.58 2.34
N GLY A 134 -10.93 -10.08 1.67
CA GLY A 134 -12.30 -10.20 2.16
C GLY A 134 -12.72 -11.66 2.39
N LYS A 135 -12.41 -12.55 1.44
CA LYS A 135 -12.60 -14.00 1.60
C LYS A 135 -11.81 -14.56 2.80
N LEU A 136 -10.55 -14.16 2.94
CA LEU A 136 -9.70 -14.58 4.05
C LEU A 136 -10.24 -14.13 5.42
N GLN A 137 -10.84 -12.94 5.50
CA GLN A 137 -11.48 -12.42 6.72
C GLN A 137 -12.74 -13.20 7.10
N VAL A 138 -13.45 -13.80 6.13
CA VAL A 138 -14.58 -14.70 6.38
C VAL A 138 -14.10 -16.03 6.94
N ILE A 139 -13.00 -16.55 6.38
CA ILE A 139 -12.38 -17.82 6.82
C ILE A 139 -11.86 -17.70 8.25
N ASP A 140 -11.09 -16.64 8.54
CA ASP A 140 -10.51 -16.42 9.85
C ASP A 140 -10.67 -14.97 10.33
N SER A 141 -11.85 -14.71 10.89
CA SER A 141 -12.24 -13.38 11.36
C SER A 141 -11.59 -12.98 12.69
N LYS A 142 -10.95 -13.93 13.39
CA LYS A 142 -10.30 -13.72 14.69
C LYS A 142 -8.83 -13.33 14.54
N LEU A 143 -8.16 -13.73 13.45
CA LEU A 143 -6.77 -13.37 13.23
C LEU A 143 -6.62 -11.88 12.86
N PRO A 144 -5.56 -11.22 13.34
CA PRO A 144 -5.27 -9.83 12.97
C PRO A 144 -4.69 -9.70 11.55
N LEU A 145 -4.02 -10.73 11.05
CA LEU A 145 -3.23 -10.69 9.82
C LEU A 145 -4.04 -10.40 8.54
N PRO A 146 -5.24 -10.96 8.32
CA PRO A 146 -6.06 -10.59 7.16
C PRO A 146 -6.43 -9.10 7.12
N TYR A 147 -6.71 -8.49 8.29
CA TYR A 147 -7.00 -7.06 8.40
C TYR A 147 -5.75 -6.20 8.22
N LEU A 148 -4.59 -6.69 8.68
CA LEU A 148 -3.31 -6.04 8.39
C LEU A 148 -3.03 -6.01 6.88
N MET A 149 -3.37 -7.08 6.15
CA MET A 149 -3.19 -7.14 4.70
C MET A 149 -4.15 -6.20 3.95
N GLU A 150 -5.41 -6.08 4.39
CA GLU A 150 -6.34 -5.05 3.89
C GLU A 150 -5.74 -3.65 4.04
N ALA A 151 -5.19 -3.37 5.23
CA ALA A 151 -4.58 -2.08 5.53
C ALA A 151 -3.36 -1.80 4.65
N ARG A 152 -2.47 -2.79 4.47
CA ARG A 152 -1.30 -2.69 3.58
C ARG A 152 -1.70 -2.44 2.13
N LEU A 153 -2.73 -3.11 1.62
CA LEU A 153 -3.25 -2.87 0.26
C LEU A 153 -3.72 -1.41 0.10
N HIS A 154 -4.51 -0.90 1.05
CA HIS A 154 -4.93 0.50 1.01
C HIS A 154 -3.75 1.49 1.11
N MET A 155 -2.71 1.17 1.89
CA MET A 155 -1.49 1.99 1.93
C MET A 155 -0.72 1.97 0.61
N GLN A 156 -0.71 0.85 -0.13
CA GLN A 156 -0.12 0.80 -1.47
C GLN A 156 -0.93 1.62 -2.47
N VAL A 157 -2.27 1.58 -2.41
CA VAL A 157 -3.13 2.48 -3.20
C VAL A 157 -2.82 3.95 -2.87
N LEU A 158 -2.70 4.29 -1.58
CA LEU A 158 -2.37 5.66 -1.15
C LEU A 158 -1.00 6.12 -1.65
N ARG A 159 -0.01 5.21 -1.72
CA ARG A 159 1.31 5.50 -2.28
C ARG A 159 1.23 5.88 -3.76
N ILE A 160 0.41 5.18 -4.54
CA ILE A 160 0.18 5.48 -5.96
C ILE A 160 -0.55 6.82 -6.11
N LEU A 161 -1.57 7.09 -5.29
CA LEU A 161 -2.26 8.38 -5.31
C LEU A 161 -1.32 9.54 -4.95
N THR A 162 -0.47 9.35 -3.94
CA THR A 162 0.59 10.31 -3.58
C THR A 162 1.52 10.56 -4.77
N LEU A 163 1.95 9.50 -5.46
CA LEU A 163 2.81 9.63 -6.64
C LEU A 163 2.12 10.44 -7.73
N ARG A 164 0.86 10.14 -8.05
CA ARG A 164 0.05 10.90 -9.02
C ARG A 164 0.02 12.38 -8.68
N VAL A 165 -0.25 12.74 -7.41
CA VAL A 165 -0.25 14.14 -6.96
C VAL A 165 1.11 14.81 -7.11
N VAL A 166 2.21 14.10 -6.81
CA VAL A 166 3.58 14.61 -7.04
C VAL A 166 3.85 14.84 -8.53
N MET A 167 3.29 14.01 -9.40
CA MET A 167 3.32 14.17 -10.86
C MET A 167 2.27 15.16 -11.39
N ARG A 168 1.78 16.07 -10.54
CA ARG A 168 0.79 17.11 -10.84
C ARG A 168 -0.60 16.59 -11.27
N ASP A 169 -0.92 15.32 -11.03
CA ASP A 169 -2.27 14.78 -11.23
C ASP A 169 -3.10 15.10 -9.98
N LEU A 170 -3.71 16.28 -9.99
CA LEU A 170 -4.48 16.78 -8.84
C LEU A 170 -5.81 16.05 -8.67
N THR A 171 -6.31 15.35 -9.69
CA THR A 171 -7.57 14.59 -9.61
C THR A 171 -7.48 13.48 -8.56
N ALA A 172 -6.27 12.92 -8.37
CA ALA A 172 -5.98 11.91 -7.37
C ALA A 172 -6.16 12.39 -5.91
N ARG A 173 -6.08 13.70 -5.63
CA ARG A 173 -6.19 14.26 -4.27
C ARG A 173 -7.52 13.89 -3.60
N SER A 174 -8.62 13.93 -4.36
CA SER A 174 -9.97 13.60 -3.87
C SER A 174 -10.08 12.21 -3.27
N SER A 175 -9.24 11.27 -3.75
CA SER A 175 -9.25 9.87 -3.33
C SER A 175 -8.25 9.55 -2.21
N MET A 176 -7.33 10.46 -1.89
CA MET A 176 -6.27 10.22 -0.90
C MET A 176 -6.83 10.03 0.52
N THR A 177 -7.57 11.01 1.03
CA THR A 177 -8.12 10.96 2.40
C THR A 177 -9.08 9.78 2.60
N PRO A 178 -10.04 9.50 1.68
CA PRO A 178 -10.87 8.30 1.79
C PRO A 178 -10.06 7.00 1.81
N THR A 179 -9.00 6.90 1.00
CA THR A 179 -8.13 5.70 0.96
C THR A 179 -7.35 5.53 2.25
N PHE A 180 -6.78 6.62 2.79
CA PHE A 180 -6.11 6.59 4.08
C PHE A 180 -7.06 6.19 5.21
N ASN A 181 -8.29 6.72 5.22
CA ASN A 181 -9.29 6.35 6.22
C ASN A 181 -9.64 4.85 6.16
N LYS A 182 -9.75 4.25 4.96
CA LYS A 182 -9.93 2.80 4.80
C LYS A 182 -8.75 2.02 5.37
N ALA A 183 -7.51 2.45 5.10
CA ALA A 183 -6.31 1.84 5.68
C ALA A 183 -6.34 1.89 7.21
N ILE A 184 -6.63 3.06 7.78
CA ILE A 184 -6.71 3.25 9.23
C ILE A 184 -7.79 2.37 9.85
N VAL A 185 -8.98 2.27 9.26
CA VAL A 185 -10.04 1.38 9.75
C VAL A 185 -9.59 -0.08 9.76
N ALA A 186 -8.93 -0.56 8.70
CA ALA A 186 -8.40 -1.91 8.63
C ALA A 186 -7.30 -2.16 9.68
N TYR A 187 -6.40 -1.20 9.86
CA TYR A 187 -5.38 -1.20 10.92
C TYR A 187 -5.98 -1.28 12.33
N HIS A 188 -7.06 -0.55 12.61
CA HIS A 188 -7.78 -0.65 13.88
C HIS A 188 -8.42 -2.02 14.08
N LYS A 189 -9.00 -2.61 13.02
CA LYS A 189 -9.55 -3.97 13.07
C LYS A 189 -8.44 -4.98 13.41
N ALA A 190 -7.24 -4.82 12.84
CA ALA A 190 -6.09 -5.65 13.17
C ALA A 190 -5.68 -5.47 14.64
N LEU A 191 -5.52 -4.22 15.12
CA LEU A 191 -5.17 -3.92 16.51
C LEU A 191 -6.14 -4.55 17.52
N LYS A 192 -7.45 -4.48 17.27
CA LYS A 192 -8.48 -5.06 18.15
C LYS A 192 -8.33 -6.58 18.34
N ARG A 193 -7.60 -7.24 17.45
CA ARG A 193 -7.36 -8.70 17.44
C ARG A 193 -5.95 -9.07 17.90
N SER A 194 -5.11 -8.08 18.18
CA SER A 194 -3.74 -8.27 18.64
C SER A 194 -3.64 -8.19 20.17
N SER A 195 -2.73 -8.98 20.75
CA SER A 195 -2.40 -8.90 22.18
C SER A 195 -1.40 -7.76 22.44
N PHE A 196 -1.65 -6.94 23.47
CA PHE A 196 -0.74 -5.87 23.92
C PHE A 196 0.09 -6.28 25.16
N THR A 197 -0.33 -7.30 25.91
CA THR A 197 0.34 -7.69 27.17
C THR A 197 1.44 -8.72 26.95
N ASN A 198 1.27 -9.60 25.96
CA ASN A 198 2.28 -10.57 25.54
C ASN A 198 2.15 -10.80 24.02
N PRO A 199 2.65 -9.87 23.20
CA PRO A 199 2.44 -9.90 21.76
C PRO A 199 3.22 -11.05 21.12
N LYS A 200 2.51 -11.93 20.41
CA LYS A 200 3.14 -12.96 19.55
C LYS A 200 3.71 -12.30 18.30
N ARG A 201 4.49 -13.04 17.50
CA ARG A 201 5.11 -12.52 16.26
C ARG A 201 4.16 -11.75 15.35
N GLY A 202 2.93 -12.25 15.15
CA GLY A 202 1.91 -11.55 14.35
C GLY A 202 1.40 -10.26 15.00
N ASP A 203 1.23 -10.26 16.33
CA ASP A 203 0.84 -9.08 17.09
C ASP A 203 1.92 -8.00 17.03
N ILE A 204 3.20 -8.39 17.16
CA ILE A 204 4.35 -7.49 17.08
C ILE A 204 4.34 -6.73 15.75
N THR A 205 4.13 -7.43 14.63
CA THR A 205 4.05 -6.79 13.30
C THR A 205 2.89 -5.80 13.21
N VAL A 206 1.72 -6.14 13.75
CA VAL A 206 0.55 -5.25 13.73
C VAL A 206 0.79 -3.99 14.57
N LEU A 207 1.32 -4.16 15.78
CA LEU A 207 1.61 -3.07 16.71
C LEU A 207 2.68 -2.13 16.15
N SER A 208 3.76 -2.68 15.58
CA SER A 208 4.85 -1.88 15.02
C SER A 208 4.42 -1.09 13.79
N GLU A 209 3.69 -1.72 12.86
CA GLU A 209 3.17 -1.05 11.67
C GLU A 209 2.12 0.00 12.01
N PHE A 210 1.24 -0.29 12.97
CA PHE A 210 0.27 0.71 13.40
C PHE A 210 0.97 1.96 13.96
N ALA A 211 2.01 1.77 14.77
CA ALA A 211 2.80 2.88 15.29
C ALA A 211 3.49 3.68 14.16
N GLN A 212 3.98 3.02 13.10
CA GLN A 212 4.56 3.70 11.94
C GLN A 212 3.51 4.55 11.20
N ILE A 213 2.34 3.96 10.97
CA ILE A 213 1.24 4.63 10.28
C ILE A 213 0.65 5.77 11.11
N ALA A 214 0.66 5.64 12.44
CA ALA A 214 0.27 6.72 13.32
C ALA A 214 1.19 7.93 13.21
N TYR A 215 2.50 7.70 13.12
CA TYR A 215 3.47 8.76 12.86
C TYR A 215 3.32 9.34 11.45
N TYR A 216 3.11 8.49 10.44
CA TYR A 216 2.81 8.94 9.07
C TYR A 216 1.57 9.85 9.00
N ALA A 217 0.51 9.51 9.72
CA ALA A 217 -0.71 10.32 9.82
C ALA A 217 -0.41 11.75 10.31
N TYR A 218 0.51 11.86 11.27
CA TYR A 218 0.95 13.15 11.82
C TYR A 218 1.74 13.96 10.80
N GLU A 219 2.74 13.35 10.15
CA GLU A 219 3.57 14.00 9.13
C GLU A 219 2.72 14.47 7.94
N GLN A 220 1.83 13.61 7.45
CA GLN A 220 1.05 13.85 6.23
C GLN A 220 -0.31 14.50 6.47
N ARG A 221 -0.61 14.95 7.70
CA ARG A 221 -1.94 15.50 8.06
C ARG A 221 -2.40 16.64 7.16
N LYS A 222 -1.49 17.51 6.72
CA LYS A 222 -1.81 18.65 5.85
C LYS A 222 -2.15 18.17 4.44
N MET A 223 -1.32 17.28 3.89
CA MET A 223 -1.52 16.70 2.55
C MET A 223 -2.83 15.91 2.47
N LEU A 224 -3.16 15.17 3.53
CA LEU A 224 -4.36 14.34 3.64
C LEU A 224 -5.56 15.09 4.21
N SER A 225 -5.44 16.39 4.49
CA SER A 225 -6.48 17.23 5.10
C SER A 225 -7.12 16.58 6.34
N LEU A 226 -6.31 15.96 7.20
CA LEU A 226 -6.78 15.26 8.39
C LEU A 226 -7.06 16.22 9.53
N ALA A 227 -8.18 16.03 10.22
CA ALA A 227 -8.50 16.79 11.42
C ALA A 227 -7.49 16.49 12.55
N ASN A 228 -6.98 17.54 13.19
CA ASN A 228 -5.97 17.42 14.27
C ASN A 228 -6.42 16.47 15.38
N HIS A 229 -7.67 16.56 15.83
CA HIS A 229 -8.20 15.66 16.86
C HIS A 229 -8.22 14.18 16.42
N GLY A 230 -8.49 13.90 15.14
CA GLY A 230 -8.43 12.55 14.59
C GLY A 230 -7.00 12.01 14.59
N VAL A 231 -6.04 12.82 14.12
CA VAL A 231 -4.61 12.48 14.13
C VAL A 231 -4.09 12.27 15.55
N PHE A 232 -4.54 13.09 16.51
CA PHE A 232 -4.16 12.94 17.92
C PHE A 232 -4.59 11.59 18.49
N LYS A 233 -5.84 11.16 18.25
CA LYS A 233 -6.32 9.83 18.66
C LYS A 233 -5.54 8.69 18.02
N ILE A 234 -5.20 8.82 16.73
CA ILE A 234 -4.37 7.84 16.02
C ILE A 234 -2.99 7.74 16.69
N LEU A 235 -2.34 8.87 17.00
CA LEU A 235 -1.06 8.91 17.70
C LEU A 235 -1.12 8.31 19.10
N GLU A 236 -2.20 8.54 19.86
CA GLU A 236 -2.35 7.96 21.20
C GLU A 236 -2.40 6.42 21.15
N MET A 237 -3.10 5.85 20.17
CA MET A 237 -3.09 4.40 19.98
C MET A 237 -1.75 3.91 19.43
N GLY A 238 -1.10 4.67 18.55
CA GLY A 238 0.26 4.38 18.08
C GLY A 238 1.24 4.31 19.24
N LYS A 239 1.11 5.23 20.20
CA LYS A 239 1.89 5.22 21.43
C LYS A 239 1.61 3.96 22.26
N LYS A 240 0.34 3.63 22.50
CA LYS A 240 -0.03 2.39 23.23
C LYS A 240 0.53 1.14 22.55
N ALA A 241 0.52 1.10 21.21
CA ALA A 241 1.02 -0.02 20.45
C ALA A 241 2.54 -0.18 20.57
N VAL A 242 3.30 0.90 20.46
CA VAL A 242 4.77 0.84 20.59
C VAL A 242 5.22 0.66 22.04
N ASP A 243 4.49 1.23 23.02
CA ASP A 243 4.74 1.04 24.46
C ASP A 243 4.65 -0.44 24.86
N ALA A 244 3.78 -1.22 24.22
CA ALA A 244 3.67 -2.66 24.41
C ALA A 244 4.88 -3.45 23.86
N LEU A 245 5.63 -2.89 22.92
CA LEU A 245 6.77 -3.56 22.27
C LEU A 245 8.12 -3.25 22.93
N VAL A 246 8.26 -2.04 23.48
CA VAL A 246 9.52 -1.54 24.06
C VAL A 246 10.11 -2.43 25.16
N PRO A 247 9.32 -2.99 26.10
CA PRO A 247 9.86 -3.86 27.14
C PRO A 247 10.55 -5.12 26.58
N SER A 248 10.02 -5.67 25.50
CA SER A 248 10.53 -6.89 24.87
C SER A 248 11.63 -6.62 23.85
N ASN A 249 11.67 -5.42 23.24
CA ASN A 249 12.66 -5.07 22.24
C ASN A 249 12.95 -3.56 22.22
N ARG A 250 14.20 -3.20 22.56
CA ARG A 250 14.68 -1.81 22.61
C ARG A 250 14.76 -1.13 21.23
N ALA A 251 14.69 -1.87 20.12
CA ALA A 251 14.66 -1.30 18.77
C ALA A 251 13.48 -0.33 18.58
N TYR A 252 12.40 -0.49 19.34
CA TYR A 252 11.21 0.36 19.26
C TYR A 252 11.32 1.68 20.06
N LEU A 253 12.39 1.90 20.83
CA LEU A 253 12.58 3.11 21.63
C LEU A 253 12.58 4.40 20.80
N ASN A 254 13.21 4.36 19.62
CA ASN A 254 13.26 5.54 18.74
C ASN A 254 11.86 5.90 18.23
N GLN A 255 11.10 4.89 17.82
CA GLN A 255 9.72 5.06 17.35
C GLN A 255 8.80 5.56 18.47
N GLN A 256 8.97 5.05 19.70
CA GLN A 256 8.26 5.54 20.89
C GLN A 256 8.54 7.03 21.15
N LYS A 257 9.82 7.44 21.11
CA LYS A 257 10.21 8.84 21.28
C LYS A 257 9.60 9.75 20.20
N GLN A 258 9.64 9.34 18.94
CA GLN A 258 9.05 10.09 17.82
C GLN A 258 7.55 10.35 18.03
N ILE A 259 6.79 9.30 18.38
CA ILE A 259 5.35 9.43 18.65
C ILE A 259 5.10 10.32 19.88
N GLN A 260 5.93 10.21 20.92
CA GLN A 260 5.80 11.04 22.11
C GLN A 260 6.03 12.53 21.80
N VAL A 261 7.02 12.85 20.96
CA VAL A 261 7.28 14.22 20.50
C VAL A 261 6.10 14.73 19.66
N ALA A 262 5.59 13.92 18.72
CA ALA A 262 4.43 14.27 17.91
C ALA A 262 3.18 14.58 18.77
N LEU A 263 2.91 13.76 19.80
CA LEU A 263 1.81 13.99 20.74
C LEU A 263 1.97 15.31 21.52
N ARG A 264 3.18 15.63 21.99
CA ARG A 264 3.45 16.90 22.67
C ARG A 264 3.26 18.10 21.75
N SER A 265 3.70 17.99 20.50
CA SER A 265 3.50 19.01 19.48
C SER A 265 2.01 19.26 19.24
N MET A 266 1.23 18.19 19.05
CA MET A 266 -0.21 18.26 18.78
C MET A 266 -1.01 18.88 19.94
N ARG A 267 -0.61 18.66 21.20
CA ARG A 267 -1.25 19.28 22.38
C ARG A 267 -1.12 20.80 22.44
N LYS A 268 -0.18 21.39 21.71
CA LYS A 268 -0.02 22.85 21.64
C LYS A 268 -0.99 23.51 20.63
N TYR A 269 -1.66 22.72 19.81
CA TYR A 269 -2.55 23.18 18.73
C TYR A 269 -4.02 22.76 18.93
N GLY A 270 -4.37 22.27 20.11
CA GLY A 270 -5.74 21.96 20.53
C GLY A 270 -6.08 22.70 21.79
#